data_AF-A0A944IXX6-F1
#
_entry.id   AF-A0A944IXX6-F1
#
_cell.length_a   1.000
_cell.length_b   1.000
_cell.length_c   1.000
_cell.angle_alpha   90.00
_cell.angle_beta   90.00
_cell.angle_gamma   90.00
#
_symmetry.space_group_name_H-M   'P 1'
#
loop_
_entity.id
_entity.type
_entity.pdbx_description
1 polymer ?
#
loop_
_entity_poly.entity_id
_entity_poly.type
_entity_poly.pdbx_seq_one_letter_code
_entity_poly.pdbx_strand_id
1 'polypeptide(L)'
;MPGIDQCLLEAMTLPGARGAALVDWSSGLALGTIGESPVGDHETTAAETAELARAAAEYESFASSPETEPDPPAGATTGSTGRSTIGSAAGSATGAAAGSAARSAAAGLPVEDLIVTTRTGYHVLRFVETSFDSSVFLHLWLDRTDGNLALARHRLRALAEGLVLR
;
A
#
# COMPACT_ATOMS: atom_id res chain seq x y z
N MET A 1 -2.21 18.28 -19.14
CA MET A 1 -1.90 17.02 -18.43
C MET A 1 -0.55 17.23 -17.78
N PRO A 2 -0.40 17.30 -16.44
CA PRO A 2 0.90 16.99 -15.88
C PRO A 2 1.15 15.53 -16.24
N GLY A 3 2.01 15.30 -17.22
CA GLY A 3 2.48 13.95 -17.50
C GLY A 3 3.27 13.43 -16.31
N ILE A 4 3.58 12.13 -16.32
CA ILE A 4 4.49 11.49 -15.35
C ILE A 4 5.75 12.37 -15.16
N ASP A 5 6.32 12.85 -16.26
CA ASP A 5 7.49 13.74 -16.27
C ASP A 5 7.29 15.01 -15.43
N GLN A 6 6.14 15.68 -15.52
CA GLN A 6 5.87 16.89 -14.75
C GLN A 6 5.76 16.57 -13.25
N CYS A 7 5.07 15.48 -12.90
CA CYS A 7 4.96 15.04 -11.51
C CYS A 7 6.35 14.75 -10.90
N LEU A 8 7.21 14.06 -11.66
CA LEU A 8 8.57 13.72 -11.23
C LEU A 8 9.46 14.97 -11.11
N LEU A 9 9.34 15.92 -12.05
CA LEU A 9 10.02 17.22 -11.98
C LEU A 9 9.59 18.01 -10.75
N GLU A 10 8.29 18.03 -10.43
CA GLU A 10 7.78 18.68 -9.22
C GLU A 10 8.31 18.01 -7.94
N ALA A 11 8.37 16.67 -7.90
CA ALA A 11 8.97 15.94 -6.79
C ALA A 11 10.45 16.32 -6.56
N MET A 12 11.22 16.50 -7.64
CA MET A 12 12.63 16.91 -7.57
C MET A 12 12.85 18.34 -7.06
N THR A 13 11.81 19.17 -6.95
CA THR A 13 11.90 20.49 -6.31
C THR A 13 11.98 20.42 -4.79
N LEU A 14 11.75 19.25 -4.20
CA LEU A 14 11.82 19.06 -2.76
C LEU A 14 13.28 19.22 -2.25
N PRO A 15 13.48 19.90 -1.12
CA PRO A 15 14.81 20.05 -0.52
C PRO A 15 15.42 18.68 -0.23
N GLY A 16 16.63 18.44 -0.74
CA GLY A 16 17.36 17.18 -0.58
C GLY A 16 16.87 16.05 -1.50
N ALA A 17 16.00 16.30 -2.49
CA ALA A 17 15.61 15.26 -3.45
C ALA A 17 16.80 14.85 -4.32
N ARG A 18 17.07 13.54 -4.38
CA ARG A 18 18.16 12.95 -5.16
C ARG A 18 17.67 12.23 -6.40
N GLY A 19 16.55 11.54 -6.29
CA GLY A 19 15.89 10.87 -7.40
C GLY A 19 14.44 10.56 -7.08
N ALA A 20 13.64 10.42 -8.12
CA ALA A 20 12.24 10.04 -8.01
C ALA A 20 11.84 9.10 -9.15
N ALA A 21 10.89 8.22 -8.89
CA ALA A 21 10.38 7.30 -9.89
C ALA A 21 8.89 7.01 -9.67
N LEU A 22 8.15 6.77 -10.75
CA LEU A 22 6.81 6.18 -10.69
C LEU A 22 6.95 4.71 -11.08
N VAL A 23 6.50 3.80 -10.24
CA VAL A 23 6.75 2.37 -10.38
C VAL A 23 5.45 1.60 -10.24
N ASP A 24 5.24 0.61 -11.10
CA ASP A 24 4.18 -0.39 -10.95
C ASP A 24 4.68 -1.49 -10.00
N TRP A 25 4.12 -1.56 -8.78
CA TRP A 25 4.52 -2.55 -7.78
C TRP A 25 4.01 -3.96 -8.08
N SER A 26 3.06 -4.14 -9.00
CA SER A 26 2.63 -5.47 -9.42
C SER A 26 3.68 -6.13 -10.33
N SER A 27 4.26 -5.36 -11.26
CA SER A 27 5.21 -5.85 -12.27
C SER A 27 6.67 -5.53 -11.96
N GLY A 28 6.95 -4.55 -11.09
CA GLY A 28 8.29 -4.05 -10.78
C GLY A 28 8.85 -3.05 -11.80
N LEU A 29 8.01 -2.59 -12.74
CA LEU A 29 8.43 -1.81 -13.89
C LEU A 29 8.42 -0.31 -13.58
N ALA A 30 9.51 0.39 -13.92
CA ALA A 30 9.57 1.84 -13.81
C ALA A 30 8.80 2.51 -14.95
N LEU A 31 7.72 3.22 -14.64
CA LEU A 31 6.91 3.97 -15.61
C LEU A 31 7.52 5.33 -15.96
N GLY A 32 8.37 5.86 -15.08
CA GLY A 32 9.15 7.07 -15.31
C GLY A 32 10.14 7.30 -14.16
N THR A 33 11.31 7.88 -14.48
CA THR A 33 12.41 8.06 -13.53
C THR A 33 13.09 9.42 -13.77
N ILE A 34 13.62 10.03 -12.71
CA ILE A 34 14.40 11.25 -12.78
C ILE A 34 15.46 11.29 -11.67
N GLY A 35 16.58 11.94 -11.95
CA GLY A 35 17.68 12.10 -10.98
C GLY A 35 18.53 10.84 -10.84
N GLU A 36 19.11 10.68 -9.66
CA GLU A 36 20.01 9.58 -9.33
C GLU A 36 19.25 8.32 -8.89
N SER A 37 19.80 7.15 -9.20
CA SER A 37 19.38 5.88 -8.61
C SER A 37 20.29 5.53 -7.42
N PRO A 38 19.77 5.05 -6.28
CA PRO A 38 20.56 4.60 -5.14
C PRO A 38 21.61 3.53 -5.47
N VAL A 39 21.34 2.69 -6.47
CA VAL A 39 22.24 1.60 -6.90
C VAL A 39 22.86 1.86 -8.29
N GLY A 40 22.64 3.06 -8.84
CA GLY A 40 23.14 3.46 -10.17
C GLY A 40 22.31 2.94 -11.35
N ASP A 41 21.30 2.11 -11.09
CA ASP A 41 20.34 1.63 -12.09
C ASP A 41 18.90 1.81 -11.58
N HIS A 42 18.07 2.46 -12.38
CA HIS A 42 16.71 2.80 -11.99
C HIS A 42 15.77 1.60 -12.06
N GLU A 43 15.96 0.72 -13.04
CA GLU A 43 15.15 -0.50 -13.17
C GLU A 43 15.36 -1.45 -12.00
N THR A 44 16.62 -1.66 -11.60
CA THR A 44 16.94 -2.44 -10.40
C THR A 44 16.30 -1.82 -9.14
N THR A 45 16.37 -0.49 -8.97
CA THR A 45 15.74 0.18 -7.82
C THR A 45 14.22 0.02 -7.82
N ALA A 46 13.59 0.15 -8.99
CA ALA A 46 12.15 -0.02 -9.15
C ALA A 46 11.71 -1.44 -8.77
N ALA A 47 12.41 -2.46 -9.27
CA ALA A 47 12.13 -3.85 -8.93
C ALA A 47 12.27 -4.12 -7.42
N GLU A 48 13.36 -3.67 -6.80
CA GLU A 48 13.59 -3.86 -5.36
C GLU A 48 12.56 -3.14 -4.49
N THR A 49 12.22 -1.89 -4.83
CA THR A 49 11.23 -1.11 -4.08
C THR A 49 9.80 -1.62 -4.30
N ALA A 50 9.50 -2.20 -5.46
CA ALA A 50 8.24 -2.85 -5.74
C ALA A 50 7.99 -4.08 -4.86
N GLU A 51 9.01 -4.89 -4.56
CA GLU A 51 8.87 -6.01 -3.63
C GLU A 51 8.46 -5.55 -2.22
N LEU A 52 9.04 -4.45 -1.75
CA LEU A 52 8.68 -3.85 -0.46
C LEU A 52 7.25 -3.30 -0.47
N ALA A 53 6.87 -2.60 -1.54
CA ALA A 53 5.52 -2.09 -1.72
C ALA A 53 4.49 -3.21 -1.75
N ARG A 54 4.75 -4.28 -2.50
CA ARG A 54 3.88 -5.46 -2.60
C ARG A 54 3.69 -6.12 -1.24
N ALA A 55 4.77 -6.38 -0.51
CA ALA A 55 4.68 -6.96 0.83
C ALA A 55 3.80 -6.11 1.76
N ALA A 56 3.94 -4.78 1.71
CA ALA A 56 3.14 -3.87 2.53
C ALA A 56 1.67 -3.80 2.11
N ALA A 57 1.38 -3.92 0.82
CA ALA A 57 0.02 -3.94 0.29
C ALA A 57 -0.72 -5.24 0.62
N GLU A 58 -0.01 -6.37 0.71
CA GLU A 58 -0.62 -7.71 0.84
C GLU A 58 -0.65 -8.25 2.28
N TYR A 59 0.16 -7.70 3.20
CA TYR A 59 0.21 -8.21 4.57
C TYR A 59 -1.00 -7.79 5.42
N GLU A 60 -1.66 -8.78 6.00
CA GLU A 60 -2.82 -8.59 6.89
C GLU A 60 -2.50 -7.75 8.13
N SER A 61 -1.23 -7.71 8.56
CA SER A 61 -0.77 -6.90 9.70
C SER A 61 -1.09 -5.41 9.55
N PHE A 62 -1.26 -4.92 8.32
CA PHE A 62 -1.58 -3.53 8.02
C PHE A 62 -3.05 -3.32 7.63
N ALA A 63 -3.80 -4.41 7.41
CA ALA A 63 -5.22 -4.30 7.06
C ALA A 63 -6.03 -3.76 8.24
N SER A 64 -6.89 -2.78 7.99
CA SER A 64 -7.91 -2.40 8.97
C SER A 64 -8.84 -3.59 9.20
N SER A 65 -8.98 -4.05 10.44
CA SER A 65 -9.99 -5.06 10.77
C SER A 65 -11.35 -4.56 10.26
N PRO A 66 -12.12 -5.37 9.52
CA PRO A 66 -13.46 -4.95 9.14
C PRO A 66 -14.20 -4.65 10.43
N GLU A 67 -14.76 -3.43 10.55
CA GLU A 67 -15.67 -3.08 11.63
C GLU A 67 -16.67 -4.23 11.75
N THR A 68 -16.57 -4.99 12.84
CA THR A 68 -17.53 -6.05 13.13
C THR A 68 -18.83 -5.32 13.41
N GLU A 69 -19.71 -5.28 12.41
CA GLU A 69 -21.10 -4.88 12.60
C GLU A 69 -21.59 -5.59 13.88
N PRO A 70 -22.05 -4.85 14.90
CA PRO A 70 -22.33 -5.43 16.20
C PRO A 70 -23.38 -6.53 16.03
N ASP A 71 -23.07 -7.74 16.51
CA ASP A 71 -23.97 -8.89 16.49
C ASP A 71 -25.38 -8.44 16.89
N PRO A 72 -26.43 -8.74 16.10
CA PRO A 72 -27.78 -8.43 16.50
C PRO A 72 -28.05 -9.10 17.85
N PRO A 73 -28.73 -8.45 18.80
CA PRO A 73 -28.87 -8.96 20.15
C PRO A 73 -29.54 -10.33 20.12
N ALA A 74 -28.84 -11.34 20.64
CA ALA A 74 -29.36 -12.69 20.80
C ALA A 74 -30.62 -12.66 21.66
N GLY A 75 -31.78 -12.79 21.02
CA GLY A 75 -33.08 -12.67 21.66
C GLY A 75 -34.11 -13.63 21.09
N ALA A 76 -34.40 -14.67 21.89
CA ALA A 76 -35.55 -15.56 21.85
C ALA A 76 -35.57 -16.72 20.83
N THR A 77 -35.07 -17.88 21.27
CA THR A 77 -35.79 -19.14 21.04
C THR A 77 -36.02 -19.88 22.36
N THR A 78 -37.30 -19.99 22.70
CA THR A 78 -37.91 -20.80 23.75
C THR A 78 -37.50 -22.27 23.62
N GLY A 79 -37.24 -22.90 24.77
CA GLY A 79 -36.54 -24.18 24.85
C GLY A 79 -37.30 -25.44 24.41
N SER A 80 -36.56 -26.55 24.36
CA SER A 80 -37.05 -27.83 24.87
C SER A 80 -35.88 -28.74 25.24
N THR A 81 -36.10 -29.48 26.31
CA THR A 81 -35.25 -30.45 27.00
C THR A 81 -35.00 -31.70 26.16
N GLY A 82 -33.77 -32.21 26.05
CA GLY A 82 -33.57 -33.54 25.47
C GLY A 82 -32.13 -34.00 25.20
N ARG A 83 -31.57 -34.73 26.18
CA ARG A 83 -30.79 -35.98 26.04
C ARG A 83 -29.44 -35.98 25.29
N SER A 84 -28.44 -36.41 26.04
CA SER A 84 -27.10 -36.89 25.65
C SER A 84 -27.08 -37.86 24.47
N THR A 85 -26.19 -37.62 23.51
CA THR A 85 -25.39 -38.66 22.84
C THR A 85 -23.99 -38.13 22.53
N ILE A 86 -22.98 -38.83 23.07
CA ILE A 86 -21.59 -38.89 22.62
C ILE A 86 -21.51 -39.14 21.11
N GLY A 87 -20.75 -38.30 20.40
CA GLY A 87 -20.47 -38.45 18.97
C GLY A 87 -19.24 -37.63 18.56
N SER A 88 -18.14 -38.31 18.30
CA SER A 88 -16.94 -37.77 17.65
C SER A 88 -17.27 -37.37 16.21
N ALA A 89 -16.88 -36.16 15.80
CA ALA A 89 -16.77 -35.80 14.39
C ALA A 89 -15.65 -34.77 14.21
N ALA A 90 -14.59 -35.20 13.53
CA ALA A 90 -13.64 -34.32 12.88
C ALA A 90 -14.40 -33.45 11.86
N GLY A 91 -14.41 -32.13 12.09
CA GLY A 91 -14.93 -31.14 11.17
C GLY A 91 -13.79 -30.27 10.68
N SER A 92 -13.25 -30.59 9.51
CA SER A 92 -12.32 -29.75 8.76
C SER A 92 -12.97 -28.41 8.43
N ALA A 93 -12.50 -27.33 9.06
CA ALA A 93 -12.91 -25.97 8.77
C ALA A 93 -12.22 -25.46 7.49
N THR A 94 -12.69 -25.91 6.33
CA THR A 94 -12.33 -25.33 5.03
C THR A 94 -13.58 -24.68 4.44
N GLY A 95 -13.84 -23.43 4.83
CA GLY A 95 -15.01 -22.69 4.33
C GLY A 95 -14.97 -21.17 4.47
N ALA A 96 -13.91 -20.57 5.05
CA ALA A 96 -13.87 -19.12 5.33
C ALA A 96 -13.00 -18.29 4.37
N ALA A 97 -12.17 -18.93 3.52
CA ALA A 97 -11.18 -18.20 2.71
C ALA A 97 -11.76 -17.50 1.46
N ALA A 98 -12.87 -17.99 0.90
CA ALA A 98 -13.45 -17.41 -0.32
C ALA A 98 -14.18 -16.07 -0.07
N GLY A 99 -14.68 -15.84 1.16
CA GLY A 99 -15.41 -14.64 1.54
C GLY A 99 -14.53 -13.49 2.07
N SER A 100 -13.24 -13.73 2.37
CA SER A 100 -12.30 -12.67 2.78
C SER A 100 -11.70 -11.95 1.58
N ALA A 101 -11.33 -12.69 0.52
CA ALA A 101 -10.73 -12.13 -0.69
C ALA A 101 -11.63 -11.09 -1.39
N ALA A 102 -12.95 -11.33 -1.46
CA ALA A 102 -13.90 -10.42 -2.10
C ALA A 102 -14.22 -9.17 -1.25
N ARG A 103 -14.00 -9.21 0.07
CA ARG A 103 -14.20 -8.04 0.97
C ARG A 103 -12.98 -7.14 1.05
N SER A 104 -11.79 -7.67 0.74
CA SER A 104 -10.54 -6.91 0.64
C SER A 104 -10.57 -5.89 -0.49
N ALA A 105 -11.28 -6.18 -1.60
CA ALA A 105 -11.34 -5.31 -2.78
C ALA A 105 -12.21 -4.05 -2.61
N ALA A 106 -13.00 -3.95 -1.53
CA ALA A 106 -13.82 -2.77 -1.25
C ALA A 106 -13.14 -1.77 -0.29
N ALA A 107 -12.08 -2.20 0.40
CA ALA A 107 -11.24 -1.34 1.21
C ALA A 107 -10.06 -0.88 0.37
N GLY A 108 -9.69 0.40 0.45
CA GLY A 108 -8.47 0.91 -0.18
C GLY A 108 -7.22 0.17 0.29
N LEU A 109 -6.06 0.50 -0.28
CA LEU A 109 -4.80 -0.13 0.13
C LEU A 109 -4.59 0.04 1.64
N PRO A 110 -4.16 -1.02 2.36
CA PRO A 110 -4.00 -0.98 3.81
C PRO A 110 -2.91 0.00 4.26
N VAL A 111 -1.99 0.34 3.34
CA VAL A 111 -0.86 1.23 3.60
C VAL A 111 -0.93 2.41 2.64
N GLU A 112 -0.80 3.59 3.23
CA GLU A 112 -0.81 4.86 2.54
C GLU A 112 0.59 5.24 1.99
N ASP A 113 1.63 5.12 2.83
CA ASP A 113 3.03 5.36 2.44
C ASP A 113 4.00 4.50 3.27
N LEU A 114 5.15 4.20 2.68
CA LEU A 114 6.28 3.56 3.36
C LEU A 114 7.46 4.52 3.41
N ILE A 115 8.19 4.49 4.53
CA ILE A 115 9.42 5.25 4.71
C ILE A 115 10.53 4.30 5.14
N VAL A 116 11.53 4.13 4.29
CA VAL A 116 12.77 3.42 4.64
C VAL A 116 13.81 4.46 5.01
N THR A 117 14.22 4.44 6.27
CA THR A 117 15.32 5.25 6.77
C THR A 117 16.63 4.50 6.57
N THR A 118 17.57 5.10 5.85
CA THR A 118 18.95 4.63 5.75
C THR A 118 19.90 5.59 6.46
N ARG A 119 21.18 5.23 6.53
CA ARG A 119 22.23 6.11 7.09
C ARG A 119 22.37 7.41 6.31
N THR A 120 22.13 7.39 5.00
CA THR A 120 22.41 8.49 4.09
C THR A 120 21.16 9.16 3.54
N GLY A 121 19.97 8.60 3.75
CA GLY A 121 18.75 9.20 3.26
C GLY A 121 17.46 8.58 3.75
N TYR A 122 16.39 8.98 3.10
CA TYR A 122 15.04 8.44 3.25
C TYR A 122 14.55 7.98 1.88
N HIS A 123 13.96 6.80 1.81
CA HIS A 123 13.16 6.38 0.66
C HIS A 123 11.70 6.45 1.06
N VAL A 124 10.91 7.23 0.33
CA VAL A 124 9.47 7.38 0.56
C VAL A 124 8.76 6.74 -0.62
N LEU A 125 7.87 5.78 -0.35
CA LEU A 125 7.04 5.12 -1.36
C LEU A 125 5.59 5.51 -1.05
N ARG A 126 4.96 6.29 -1.92
CA ARG A 126 3.58 6.75 -1.77
C ARG A 126 2.69 6.01 -2.77
N PHE A 127 1.75 5.22 -2.30
CA PHE A 127 0.78 4.59 -3.19
C PHE A 127 -0.11 5.63 -3.87
N VAL A 128 -0.46 5.35 -5.13
CA VAL A 128 -1.38 6.17 -5.91
C VAL A 128 -2.71 5.43 -5.96
N GLU A 129 -3.68 5.89 -5.18
CA GLU A 129 -5.02 5.30 -5.15
C GLU A 129 -5.85 5.81 -6.33
N THR A 130 -6.07 5.00 -7.35
CA THR A 130 -7.00 5.35 -8.44
C THR A 130 -8.32 4.60 -8.32
N SER A 131 -9.37 5.07 -8.99
CA SER A 131 -10.65 4.35 -9.08
C SER A 131 -10.60 3.07 -9.93
N PHE A 132 -9.54 2.91 -10.73
CA PHE A 132 -9.18 1.66 -11.38
C PHE A 132 -8.14 0.96 -10.52
N ASP A 133 -7.98 -0.36 -10.61
CA ASP A 133 -7.00 -1.13 -9.83
C ASP A 133 -5.55 -0.78 -10.22
N SER A 134 -5.10 0.45 -9.97
CA SER A 134 -3.75 0.89 -10.28
C SER A 134 -2.81 0.41 -9.19
N SER A 135 -1.83 -0.37 -9.63
CA SER A 135 -0.78 -0.91 -8.80
C SER A 135 0.47 -0.04 -8.85
N VAL A 136 0.33 1.30 -8.82
CA VAL A 136 1.49 2.21 -8.92
C VAL A 136 1.79 2.95 -7.61
N PHE A 137 3.06 3.27 -7.41
CA PHE A 137 3.52 4.13 -6.33
C PHE A 137 4.58 5.12 -6.82
N LEU A 138 4.65 6.26 -6.13
CA LEU A 138 5.69 7.26 -6.31
C LEU A 138 6.81 7.01 -5.31
N HIS A 139 8.00 6.75 -5.82
CA HIS A 139 9.25 6.63 -5.06
C HIS A 139 9.98 7.97 -5.05
N LEU A 140 10.43 8.39 -3.87
CA LEU A 140 11.34 9.52 -3.70
C LEU A 140 12.51 9.12 -2.82
N TRP A 141 13.72 9.35 -3.32
CA TRP A 141 14.94 9.27 -2.54
C TRP A 141 15.39 10.66 -2.10
N LEU A 142 15.48 10.84 -0.78
CA LEU A 142 15.79 12.10 -0.12
C LEU A 142 17.10 11.98 0.66
N ASP A 143 17.97 12.98 0.57
CA ASP A 143 19.17 13.10 1.40
C ASP A 143 18.80 13.26 2.88
N ARG A 144 19.62 12.67 3.78
CA ARG A 144 19.37 12.71 5.23
C ARG A 144 19.60 14.08 5.85
N THR A 145 20.59 14.80 5.33
CA THR A 145 21.10 16.05 5.90
C THR A 145 20.32 17.23 5.39
N ASP A 146 20.08 17.26 4.08
CA ASP A 146 19.43 18.39 3.41
C ASP A 146 17.91 18.17 3.23
N GLY A 147 17.44 16.93 3.45
CA GLY A 147 16.07 16.52 3.22
C GLY A 147 15.05 17.05 4.23
N ASN A 148 13.91 17.55 3.73
CA ASN A 148 12.74 17.81 4.57
C ASN A 148 11.68 16.70 4.41
N LEU A 149 11.79 15.64 5.22
CA LEU A 149 10.89 14.49 5.15
C LEU A 149 9.41 14.86 5.36
N ALA A 150 9.12 15.78 6.28
CA ALA A 150 7.73 16.19 6.57
C ALA A 150 7.09 16.87 5.35
N LEU A 151 7.81 17.80 4.73
CA LEU A 151 7.36 18.44 3.50
C LEU A 151 7.27 17.43 2.34
N ALA A 152 8.25 16.54 2.22
CA ALA A 152 8.27 15.52 1.19
C ALA A 152 7.02 14.64 1.22
N ARG A 153 6.64 14.10 2.39
CA ARG A 153 5.40 13.32 2.54
C ARG A 153 4.15 14.09 2.16
N HIS A 154 4.04 15.34 2.63
CA HIS A 154 2.90 16.18 2.31
C HIS A 154 2.78 16.46 0.81
N ARG A 155 3.90 16.76 0.15
CA ARG A 155 3.93 17.02 -1.30
C ARG A 155 3.70 15.77 -2.12
N LEU A 156 4.30 14.64 -1.74
CA LEU A 156 4.10 13.35 -2.43
C LEU A 156 2.63 12.92 -2.39
N ARG A 157 1.92 13.14 -1.27
CA ARG A 157 0.48 12.92 -1.20
C ARG A 157 -0.27 13.75 -2.24
N ALA A 158 -0.02 15.06 -2.29
CA ALA A 158 -0.68 15.95 -3.25
C ALA A 158 -0.36 15.59 -4.72
N LEU A 159 0.89 15.19 -5.00
CA LEU A 159 1.31 14.73 -6.32
C LEU A 159 0.61 13.42 -6.72
N ALA A 160 0.54 12.46 -5.81
CA ALA A 160 -0.16 11.20 -6.03
C ALA A 160 -1.66 11.42 -6.33
N GLU A 161 -2.34 12.25 -5.55
CA GLU A 161 -3.74 12.64 -5.81
C GLU A 161 -3.91 13.32 -7.18
N GLY A 162 -2.92 14.13 -7.59
CA GLY A 162 -2.90 14.79 -8.88
C GLY A 162 -2.78 13.86 -10.08
N LEU A 163 -2.18 12.67 -9.90
CA LEU A 163 -2.08 11.62 -10.93
C LEU A 163 -3.41 10.89 -11.15
N VAL A 164 -4.30 10.88 -10.15
CA VAL A 164 -5.58 10.13 -10.16
C VAL A 164 -6.69 10.91 -10.86
N LEU A 165 -6.69 12.24 -10.72
CA LEU A 165 -7.90 13.06 -10.91
C LEU A 165 -8.16 13.58 -12.33
N ARG A 166 -7.52 13.11 -13.41
CA ARG A 166 -7.77 13.65 -14.77
C ARG A 166 -7.59 12.68 -15.93
#